data_AF-A0A3B3I073-F1
#
_entry.id   AF-A0A3B3I073-F1
#
_cell.length_a   1.000
_cell.length_b   1.000
_cell.length_c   1.000
_cell.angle_alpha   90.00
_cell.angle_beta   90.00
_cell.angle_gamma   90.00
#
_symmetry.space_group_name_H-M   'P 1'
#
loop_
_entity.id
_entity.type
_entity.pdbx_description
1 polymer ?
#
loop_
_entity_poly.entity_id
_entity_poly.type
_entity_poly.pdbx_seq_one_letter_code
_entity_poly.pdbx_strand_id
1 'polypeptide(L)'
;MKAEFSRSKESSLKEAEERLSAESARKVSELKKKAELKISQIQKTLTAQIEEKEQMIKALQSSLEENRNNEALSKKHVETLEVKTKTLEESLIKLKEEQEKQLQQILSDEKLQKEKALEEMKSVYEEKLISCQRDAAQREDLKETESALKEIQAKLTEAEEQNENLLAEINRLKERICEKDVQLHHASAEKLQDSNRLEAETKVEASGTQRSGSEVEDRTADEPLLPLKNQLSKIRSEKEKIQKDFTRLQKDMRVMRKEHEQDLEYMKKELLEENDKKLKQELEDLELKHNSNIKQLMREVNTQMALKEKELDTAVKETIAKAQAVEAELISSHREEASQLRSMLSQKEEDLHRTVQKYEHVIQVKTNLKLLKSIIVFFEKFVLLLPLYIYSFFLFLIEKSIYILTTEMHLEKTVVFLLVDPGISVPDALSEATEMEYLRKVLFEYMMGRETKTMAKVITSMLKFPPDQAQKVLDKEDSKPLVRTNSLGFLFHVSFL
;
A
#
# COMPACT_ATOMS: atom_id res chain seq x y z
N MET A 1 -128.95 -4.98 -10.64
CA MET A 1 -128.28 -3.74 -10.21
C MET A 1 -127.47 -3.82 -8.91
N LYS A 2 -128.03 -3.80 -7.68
CA LYS A 2 -127.19 -3.80 -6.45
C LYS A 2 -126.27 -5.04 -6.29
N ALA A 3 -126.78 -6.23 -6.59
CA ALA A 3 -126.01 -7.48 -6.50
C ALA A 3 -124.91 -7.60 -7.58
N GLU A 4 -125.18 -7.12 -8.80
CA GLU A 4 -124.17 -7.06 -9.88
C GLU A 4 -123.09 -6.02 -9.58
N PHE A 5 -123.46 -4.89 -8.99
CA PHE A 5 -122.50 -3.87 -8.56
C PHE A 5 -121.57 -4.41 -7.45
N SER A 6 -122.10 -5.14 -6.47
CA SER A 6 -121.27 -5.78 -5.44
C SER A 6 -120.33 -6.85 -6.01
N ARG A 7 -120.80 -7.70 -6.95
CA ARG A 7 -119.93 -8.69 -7.63
C ARG A 7 -118.84 -8.04 -8.48
N SER A 8 -119.17 -6.98 -9.22
CA SER A 8 -118.20 -6.22 -10.01
C SER A 8 -117.16 -5.55 -9.11
N LYS A 9 -117.57 -5.00 -7.95
CA LYS A 9 -116.66 -4.40 -6.97
C LYS A 9 -115.74 -5.43 -6.31
N GLU A 10 -116.27 -6.61 -5.98
CA GLU A 10 -115.48 -7.70 -5.40
C GLU A 10 -114.51 -8.33 -6.41
N SER A 11 -114.91 -8.48 -7.68
CA SER A 11 -114.01 -8.86 -8.77
C SER A 11 -112.90 -7.83 -8.98
N SER A 12 -113.23 -6.53 -8.97
CA SER A 12 -112.25 -5.45 -9.11
C SER A 12 -111.27 -5.40 -7.93
N LEU A 13 -111.75 -5.69 -6.71
CA LEU A 13 -110.92 -5.73 -5.51
C LEU A 13 -109.97 -6.93 -5.53
N LYS A 14 -110.45 -8.10 -5.94
CA LYS A 14 -109.63 -9.31 -6.11
C LYS A 14 -108.55 -9.12 -7.18
N GLU A 15 -108.89 -8.50 -8.31
CA GLU A 15 -107.90 -8.16 -9.33
C GLU A 15 -106.84 -7.16 -8.83
N ALA A 16 -107.24 -6.18 -8.01
CA ALA A 16 -106.31 -5.23 -7.42
C ALA A 16 -105.39 -5.90 -6.38
N GLU A 17 -105.91 -6.84 -5.59
CA GLU A 17 -105.15 -7.64 -4.62
C GLU A 17 -104.17 -8.59 -5.32
N GLU A 18 -104.58 -9.27 -6.38
CA GLU A 18 -103.70 -10.10 -7.20
C GLU A 18 -102.61 -9.28 -7.90
N ARG A 19 -102.94 -8.06 -8.40
CA ARG A 19 -101.95 -7.12 -8.94
C ARG A 19 -100.95 -6.66 -7.88
N LEU A 20 -101.41 -6.28 -6.69
CA LEU A 20 -100.54 -5.89 -5.57
C LEU A 20 -99.66 -7.05 -5.09
N SER A 21 -100.21 -8.26 -5.02
CA SER A 21 -99.48 -9.48 -4.66
C SER A 21 -98.40 -9.81 -5.70
N ALA A 22 -98.74 -9.76 -7.00
CA ALA A 22 -97.78 -9.96 -8.08
C ALA A 22 -96.70 -8.87 -8.10
N GLU A 23 -97.05 -7.60 -7.86
CA GLU A 23 -96.09 -6.50 -7.82
C GLU A 23 -95.19 -6.57 -6.58
N SER A 24 -95.72 -6.95 -5.41
CA SER A 24 -94.92 -7.17 -4.21
C SER A 24 -93.97 -8.35 -4.36
N ALA A 25 -94.41 -9.47 -4.96
CA ALA A 25 -93.56 -10.62 -5.28
C ALA A 25 -92.44 -10.25 -6.27
N ARG A 26 -92.72 -9.40 -7.28
CA ARG A 26 -91.70 -8.85 -8.19
C ARG A 26 -90.68 -8.00 -7.45
N LYS A 27 -91.13 -7.06 -6.60
CA LYS A 27 -90.24 -6.22 -5.78
C LYS A 27 -89.37 -7.04 -4.84
N VAL A 28 -89.92 -8.08 -4.20
CA VAL A 28 -89.16 -9.01 -3.34
C VAL A 28 -88.11 -9.77 -4.17
N SER A 29 -88.46 -10.26 -5.36
CA SER A 29 -87.51 -10.94 -6.26
C SER A 29 -86.37 -10.02 -6.72
N GLU A 30 -86.67 -8.77 -7.08
CA GLU A 30 -85.66 -7.77 -7.45
C GLU A 30 -84.73 -7.44 -6.28
N LEU A 31 -85.28 -7.22 -5.08
CA LEU A 31 -84.49 -6.99 -3.87
C LEU A 31 -83.61 -8.20 -3.53
N LYS A 32 -84.13 -9.42 -3.68
CA LYS A 32 -83.38 -10.66 -3.48
C LYS A 32 -82.20 -10.75 -4.46
N LYS A 33 -82.43 -10.53 -5.76
CA LYS A 33 -81.36 -10.51 -6.77
C LYS A 33 -80.31 -9.44 -6.46
N LYS A 34 -80.73 -8.25 -6.04
CA LYS A 34 -79.81 -7.17 -5.67
C LYS A 34 -78.98 -7.52 -4.43
N ALA A 35 -79.58 -8.20 -3.45
CA ALA A 35 -78.87 -8.71 -2.28
C ALA A 35 -77.86 -9.80 -2.67
N GLU A 36 -78.26 -10.77 -3.52
CA GLU A 36 -77.38 -11.82 -4.03
C GLU A 36 -76.19 -11.26 -4.80
N LEU A 37 -76.42 -10.27 -5.68
CA LEU A 37 -75.33 -9.59 -6.40
C LEU A 37 -74.38 -8.87 -5.44
N LYS A 38 -74.89 -8.17 -4.43
CA LYS A 38 -74.05 -7.53 -3.41
C LYS A 38 -73.26 -8.55 -2.59
N ILE A 39 -73.88 -9.66 -2.19
CA ILE A 39 -73.19 -10.74 -1.46
C ILE A 39 -72.08 -11.33 -2.33
N SER A 40 -72.36 -11.62 -3.60
CA SER A 40 -71.35 -12.14 -4.54
C SER A 40 -70.19 -11.16 -4.76
N GLN A 41 -70.48 -9.85 -4.87
CA GLN A 41 -69.46 -8.82 -5.00
C GLN A 41 -68.59 -8.71 -3.73
N ILE A 42 -69.20 -8.73 -2.55
CA ILE A 42 -68.49 -8.71 -1.27
C ILE A 42 -67.62 -9.97 -1.13
N GLN A 43 -68.15 -11.15 -1.45
CA GLN A 43 -67.41 -12.41 -1.43
C GLN A 43 -66.19 -12.34 -2.35
N LYS A 44 -66.35 -11.92 -3.61
CA LYS A 44 -65.23 -11.80 -4.56
C LYS A 44 -64.14 -10.85 -4.04
N THR A 45 -64.54 -9.73 -3.43
CA THR A 45 -63.60 -8.75 -2.87
C THR A 45 -62.86 -9.31 -1.66
N LEU A 46 -63.56 -9.99 -0.75
CA LEU A 46 -62.94 -10.61 0.43
C LEU A 46 -62.00 -11.75 0.04
N THR A 47 -62.37 -12.60 -0.92
CA THR A 47 -61.49 -13.67 -1.42
C THR A 47 -60.21 -13.11 -2.02
N ALA A 48 -60.30 -12.07 -2.85
CA ALA A 48 -59.12 -11.42 -3.42
C ALA A 48 -58.20 -10.82 -2.33
N GLN A 49 -58.77 -10.19 -1.29
CA GLN A 49 -57.99 -9.67 -0.17
C GLN A 49 -57.33 -10.77 0.66
N ILE A 50 -57.98 -11.92 0.84
CA ILE A 50 -57.40 -13.06 1.55
C ILE A 50 -56.23 -13.62 0.73
N GLU A 51 -56.41 -13.83 -0.57
CA GLU A 51 -55.35 -14.30 -1.46
C GLU A 51 -54.14 -13.35 -1.49
N GLU A 52 -54.36 -12.04 -1.56
CA GLU A 52 -53.29 -11.03 -1.50
C GLU A 52 -52.53 -11.08 -0.16
N LYS A 53 -53.25 -11.17 0.96
CA LYS A 53 -52.63 -11.29 2.28
C LYS A 53 -51.87 -12.61 2.44
N GLU A 54 -52.38 -13.72 1.91
CA GLU A 54 -51.69 -15.01 1.91
C GLU A 54 -50.40 -14.96 1.10
N GLN A 55 -50.40 -14.30 -0.05
CA GLN A 55 -49.19 -14.07 -0.85
C GLN A 55 -48.18 -13.20 -0.11
N MET A 56 -48.64 -12.12 0.54
CA MET A 56 -47.79 -11.26 1.36
C MET A 56 -47.17 -12.01 2.54
N ILE A 57 -47.95 -12.86 3.23
CA ILE A 57 -47.44 -13.69 4.33
C ILE A 57 -46.35 -14.64 3.82
N LYS A 58 -46.55 -15.29 2.68
CA LYS A 58 -45.54 -16.17 2.07
C LYS A 58 -44.26 -15.42 1.71
N ALA A 59 -44.37 -14.23 1.12
CA ALA A 59 -43.23 -13.40 0.78
C ALA A 59 -42.44 -12.97 2.05
N LEU A 60 -43.15 -12.55 3.09
CA LEU A 60 -42.54 -12.20 4.37
C LEU A 60 -41.86 -13.39 5.06
N GLN A 61 -42.46 -14.58 4.99
CA GLN A 61 -41.86 -15.80 5.51
C GLN A 61 -40.55 -16.17 4.79
N SER A 62 -40.54 -16.09 3.46
CA SER A 62 -39.34 -16.33 2.66
C SER A 62 -38.22 -15.34 3.00
N SER A 63 -38.55 -14.05 3.12
CA SER A 63 -37.59 -13.01 3.48
C SER A 63 -37.06 -13.17 4.91
N LEU A 64 -37.91 -13.60 5.85
CA LEU A 64 -37.50 -13.89 7.22
C LEU A 64 -36.51 -15.06 7.28
N GLU A 65 -36.75 -16.11 6.50
CA GLU A 65 -35.88 -17.28 6.43
C GLU A 65 -34.53 -16.96 5.78
N GLU A 66 -34.53 -16.17 4.70
CA GLU A 66 -33.31 -15.64 4.10
C GLU A 66 -32.50 -14.80 5.10
N ASN A 67 -33.15 -13.89 5.82
CA ASN A 67 -32.50 -13.07 6.86
C ASN A 67 -31.91 -13.92 7.99
N ARG A 68 -32.62 -14.98 8.43
CA ARG A 68 -32.09 -15.91 9.43
C ARG A 68 -30.86 -16.67 8.94
N ASN A 69 -30.87 -17.09 7.67
CA ASN A 69 -29.71 -17.75 7.07
C ASN A 69 -28.52 -16.79 6.95
N ASN A 70 -28.75 -15.55 6.55
CA ASN A 70 -27.74 -14.50 6.49
C ASN A 70 -27.18 -14.16 7.87
N GLU A 71 -28.03 -14.07 8.91
CA GLU A 71 -27.62 -13.87 10.30
C GLU A 71 -26.75 -15.03 10.80
N ALA A 72 -27.13 -16.28 10.49
CA ALA A 72 -26.35 -17.46 10.86
C ALA A 72 -24.98 -17.51 10.16
N LEU A 73 -24.92 -17.13 8.88
CA LEU A 73 -23.66 -17.02 8.13
C LEU A 73 -22.78 -15.89 8.68
N SER A 74 -23.37 -14.72 8.96
CA SER A 74 -22.66 -13.59 9.59
C SER A 74 -22.08 -13.99 10.94
N LYS A 75 -22.85 -14.71 11.77
CA LYS A 75 -22.39 -15.21 13.07
C LYS A 75 -21.19 -16.15 12.93
N LYS A 76 -21.24 -17.12 12.01
CA LYS A 76 -20.10 -18.02 11.72
C LYS A 76 -18.87 -17.24 11.23
N HIS A 77 -19.08 -16.19 10.45
CA HIS A 77 -17.99 -15.33 9.98
C HIS A 77 -17.34 -14.56 11.13
N VAL A 78 -18.15 -13.98 12.02
CA VAL A 78 -17.67 -13.31 13.24
C VAL A 78 -16.88 -14.27 14.13
N GLU A 79 -17.40 -15.48 14.40
CA GLU A 79 -16.70 -16.51 15.17
C GLU A 79 -15.35 -16.88 14.53
N THR A 80 -15.30 -17.01 13.20
CA THR A 80 -14.04 -17.30 12.48
C THR A 80 -13.03 -16.16 12.60
N LEU A 81 -13.48 -14.91 12.48
CA LEU A 81 -12.62 -13.73 12.65
C LEU A 81 -12.11 -13.60 14.08
N GLU A 82 -12.95 -13.91 15.07
CA GLU A 82 -12.57 -13.89 16.48
C GLU A 82 -11.48 -14.93 16.78
N VAL A 83 -11.62 -16.15 16.26
CA VAL A 83 -10.57 -17.19 16.39
C VAL A 83 -9.27 -16.75 15.72
N LYS A 84 -9.32 -16.20 14.50
CA LYS A 84 -8.11 -15.68 13.83
C LYS A 84 -7.46 -14.54 14.61
N THR A 85 -8.27 -13.65 15.19
CA THR A 85 -7.79 -12.54 16.03
C THR A 85 -7.06 -13.08 17.26
N LYS A 86 -7.65 -14.06 17.96
CA LYS A 86 -7.02 -14.74 19.10
C LYS A 86 -5.70 -15.42 18.72
N THR A 87 -5.66 -16.14 17.59
CA THR A 87 -4.41 -16.77 17.11
C THR A 87 -3.33 -15.74 16.77
N LEU A 88 -3.70 -14.61 16.16
CA LEU A 88 -2.76 -13.52 15.87
C LEU A 88 -2.24 -12.88 17.16
N GLU A 89 -3.11 -12.61 18.14
CA GLU A 89 -2.73 -12.10 19.46
C GLU A 89 -1.74 -13.04 20.17
N GLU A 90 -2.00 -14.35 20.18
CA GLU A 90 -1.08 -15.35 20.74
C GLU A 90 0.28 -15.35 20.03
N SER A 91 0.29 -15.23 18.70
CA SER A 91 1.55 -15.17 17.93
C SER A 91 2.35 -13.90 18.23
N LEU A 92 1.66 -12.77 18.44
CA LEU A 92 2.28 -11.49 18.82
C LEU A 92 2.87 -11.56 20.23
N ILE A 93 2.18 -12.20 21.17
CA ILE A 93 2.69 -12.40 22.54
C ILE A 93 3.96 -13.25 22.49
N LYS A 94 3.94 -14.40 21.80
CA LYS A 94 5.12 -15.26 21.65
C LYS A 94 6.32 -14.54 21.02
N LEU A 95 6.07 -13.73 19.99
CA LEU A 95 7.12 -12.95 19.34
C LEU A 95 7.74 -11.92 20.30
N LYS A 96 6.92 -11.23 21.10
CA LYS A 96 7.42 -10.28 22.11
C LYS A 96 8.22 -10.97 23.21
N GLU A 97 7.74 -12.10 23.72
CA GLU A 97 8.48 -12.89 24.71
C GLU A 97 9.83 -13.38 24.18
N GLU A 98 9.89 -13.79 22.91
CA GLU A 98 11.15 -14.19 22.26
C GLU A 98 12.11 -13.01 22.07
N GLN A 99 11.60 -11.85 21.65
CA GLN A 99 12.41 -10.62 21.55
C GLN A 99 12.97 -10.19 22.91
N GLU A 100 12.18 -10.30 23.98
CA GLU A 100 12.63 -9.97 25.34
C GLU A 100 13.72 -10.93 25.82
N LYS A 101 13.58 -12.23 25.54
CA LYS A 101 14.64 -13.22 25.83
C LYS A 101 15.91 -12.93 25.05
N GLN A 102 15.81 -12.61 23.77
CA GLN A 102 16.97 -12.24 22.95
C GLN A 102 17.67 -10.99 23.48
N LEU A 103 16.91 -9.98 23.90
CA LEU A 103 17.46 -8.77 24.49
C LEU A 103 18.17 -9.06 25.82
N GLN A 104 17.56 -9.86 26.71
CA GLN A 104 18.19 -10.29 27.96
C GLN A 104 19.49 -11.07 27.72
N GLN A 105 19.50 -11.95 26.72
CA GLN A 105 20.69 -12.71 26.34
C GLN A 105 21.81 -11.78 25.85
N ILE A 106 21.53 -10.85 24.94
CA ILE A 106 22.50 -9.87 24.43
C ILE A 106 23.09 -9.03 25.57
N LEU A 107 22.23 -8.54 26.47
CA LEU A 107 22.68 -7.75 27.63
C LEU A 107 23.58 -8.57 28.57
N SER A 108 23.24 -9.85 28.80
CA SER A 108 24.06 -10.75 29.59
C SER A 108 25.42 -11.01 28.93
N ASP A 109 25.43 -11.26 27.63
CA ASP A 109 26.67 -11.52 26.86
C ASP A 109 27.56 -10.27 26.81
N GLU A 110 26.99 -9.09 26.59
CA GLU A 110 27.72 -7.81 26.61
C GLU A 110 28.32 -7.54 27.99
N LYS A 111 27.56 -7.82 29.07
CA LYS A 111 28.07 -7.70 30.44
C LYS A 111 29.24 -8.65 30.68
N LEU A 112 29.12 -9.91 30.26
CA LEU A 112 30.17 -10.90 30.39
C LEU A 112 31.43 -10.52 29.59
N GLN A 113 31.28 -9.98 28.39
CA GLN A 113 32.40 -9.50 27.60
C GLN A 113 33.12 -8.31 28.26
N LYS A 114 32.36 -7.34 28.79
CA LYS A 114 32.93 -6.21 29.55
C LYS A 114 33.68 -6.68 30.79
N GLU A 115 33.11 -7.65 31.52
CA GLU A 115 33.74 -8.23 32.71
C GLU A 115 35.04 -8.97 32.36
N LYS A 116 35.06 -9.75 31.28
CA LYS A 116 36.28 -10.39 30.77
C LYS A 116 37.37 -9.38 30.38
N ALA A 117 37.01 -8.36 29.60
CA ALA A 117 37.96 -7.33 29.18
C ALA A 117 38.52 -6.54 30.38
N LEU A 118 37.69 -6.29 31.39
CA LEU A 118 38.12 -5.63 32.62
C LEU A 118 39.10 -6.51 33.42
N GLU A 119 38.83 -7.81 33.53
CA GLU A 119 39.71 -8.74 34.23
C GLU A 119 41.06 -8.92 33.51
N GLU A 120 41.05 -9.00 32.17
CA GLU A 120 42.26 -9.01 31.35
C GLU A 120 43.10 -7.74 31.58
N MET A 121 42.46 -6.57 31.57
CA MET A 121 43.15 -5.31 31.85
C MET A 121 43.73 -5.28 33.27
N LYS A 122 42.98 -5.75 34.26
CA LYS A 122 43.42 -5.83 35.66
C LYS A 122 44.64 -6.75 35.80
N SER A 123 44.61 -7.92 35.17
CA SER A 123 45.73 -8.86 35.12
C SER A 123 46.99 -8.22 34.54
N VAL A 124 46.87 -7.49 33.42
CA VAL A 124 48.00 -6.76 32.82
C VAL A 124 48.58 -5.70 33.77
N TYR A 125 47.73 -4.99 34.51
CA TYR A 125 48.20 -4.00 35.49
C TYR A 125 48.84 -4.66 36.72
N GLU A 126 48.32 -5.79 37.20
CA GLU A 126 48.95 -6.57 38.27
C GLU A 126 50.33 -7.08 37.83
N GLU A 127 50.46 -7.62 36.61
CA GLU A 127 51.76 -8.05 36.06
C GLU A 127 52.77 -6.89 35.97
N LYS A 128 52.33 -5.73 35.46
CA LYS A 128 53.17 -4.52 35.41
C LYS A 128 53.60 -4.06 36.79
N LEU A 129 52.71 -4.13 37.79
CA LEU A 129 53.01 -3.77 39.17
C LEU A 129 54.08 -4.70 39.75
N ILE A 130 53.92 -6.02 39.56
CA ILE A 130 54.90 -7.01 40.02
C ILE A 130 56.24 -6.81 39.32
N SER A 131 56.26 -6.53 38.01
CA SER A 131 57.50 -6.24 37.28
C SER A 131 58.21 -5.00 37.84
N CYS A 132 57.47 -3.91 38.05
CA CYS A 132 58.03 -2.66 38.57
C CYS A 132 58.58 -2.83 39.99
N GLN A 133 57.92 -3.63 40.83
CA GLN A 133 58.43 -4.01 42.16
C GLN A 133 59.73 -4.83 42.06
N ARG A 134 59.80 -5.77 41.12
CA ARG A 134 61.02 -6.55 40.85
C ARG A 134 62.18 -5.66 40.40
N ASP A 135 61.93 -4.73 39.49
CA ASP A 135 62.93 -3.78 39.00
C ASP A 135 63.42 -2.84 40.11
N ALA A 136 62.52 -2.45 41.03
CA ALA A 136 62.87 -1.65 42.20
C ALA A 136 63.79 -2.41 43.16
N ALA A 137 63.48 -3.68 43.46
CA ALA A 137 64.34 -4.54 44.28
C ALA A 137 65.72 -4.75 43.65
N GLN A 138 65.78 -5.03 42.34
CA GLN A 138 67.06 -5.15 41.62
C GLN A 138 67.90 -3.86 41.66
N ARG A 139 67.26 -2.68 41.59
CA ARG A 139 67.96 -1.39 41.74
C ARG A 139 68.57 -1.23 43.13
N GLU A 140 67.90 -1.75 44.15
CA GLU A 140 68.39 -1.70 45.53
C GLU A 140 69.61 -2.61 45.70
N ASP A 141 69.54 -3.85 45.20
CA ASP A 141 70.67 -4.79 45.15
C ASP A 141 71.86 -4.21 44.36
N LEU A 142 71.59 -3.53 43.23
CA LEU A 142 72.63 -2.84 42.44
C LEU A 142 73.31 -1.72 43.22
N LYS A 143 72.57 -0.98 44.05
CA LYS A 143 73.17 0.07 44.91
C LYS A 143 74.01 -0.52 46.03
N GLU A 144 73.60 -1.64 46.62
CA GLU A 144 74.41 -2.36 47.61
C GLU A 144 75.71 -2.86 47.01
N THR A 145 75.65 -3.52 45.85
CA THR A 145 76.85 -4.00 45.14
C THR A 145 77.76 -2.86 44.71
N GLU A 146 77.21 -1.74 44.24
CA GLU A 146 77.99 -0.54 43.90
C GLU A 146 78.65 0.11 45.13
N SER A 147 77.99 0.06 46.30
CA SER A 147 78.56 0.53 47.57
C SER A 147 79.69 -0.38 48.05
N ALA A 148 79.52 -1.71 47.97
CA ALA A 148 80.56 -2.67 48.28
C ALA A 148 81.77 -2.55 47.35
N LEU A 149 81.54 -2.29 46.05
CA LEU A 149 82.60 -2.03 45.08
C LEU A 149 83.42 -0.78 45.48
N LYS A 150 82.75 0.32 45.87
CA LYS A 150 83.44 1.53 46.36
C LYS A 150 84.28 1.25 47.61
N GLU A 151 83.81 0.41 48.52
CA GLU A 151 84.57 0.02 49.71
C GLU A 151 85.82 -0.80 49.33
N ILE A 152 85.68 -1.78 48.44
CA ILE A 152 86.83 -2.55 47.94
C ILE A 152 87.82 -1.64 47.22
N GLN A 153 87.34 -0.70 46.41
CA GLN A 153 88.19 0.23 45.68
C GLN A 153 88.97 1.15 46.64
N ALA A 154 88.35 1.60 47.73
CA ALA A 154 89.05 2.34 48.79
C ALA A 154 90.13 1.50 49.48
N LYS A 155 89.82 0.23 49.81
CA LYS A 155 90.80 -0.70 50.38
C LYS A 155 91.96 -0.99 49.43
N LEU A 156 91.69 -1.08 48.12
CA LEU A 156 92.73 -1.25 47.10
C LEU A 156 93.66 -0.04 47.07
N THR A 157 93.13 1.19 47.04
CA THR A 157 93.96 2.40 47.07
C THR A 157 94.79 2.52 48.34
N GLU A 158 94.25 2.12 49.50
CA GLU A 158 95.00 2.10 50.75
C GLU A 158 96.15 1.06 50.70
N ALA A 159 95.89 -0.13 50.14
CA ALA A 159 96.92 -1.15 49.93
C ALA A 159 97.99 -0.70 48.92
N GLU A 160 97.61 0.02 47.87
CA GLU A 160 98.55 0.63 46.92
C GLU A 160 99.45 1.66 47.61
N GLU A 161 98.90 2.54 48.44
CA GLU A 161 99.69 3.51 49.22
C GLU A 161 100.64 2.82 50.22
N GLN A 162 100.18 1.74 50.87
CA GLN A 162 101.06 0.92 51.72
C GLN A 162 102.18 0.26 50.91
N ASN A 163 101.90 -0.23 49.70
CA ASN A 163 102.92 -0.79 48.81
C ASN A 163 103.93 0.27 48.37
N GLU A 164 103.49 1.48 48.04
CA GLU A 164 104.38 2.61 47.73
C GLU A 164 105.28 2.96 48.93
N ASN A 165 104.72 2.99 50.14
CA ASN A 165 105.48 3.21 51.37
C ASN A 165 106.52 2.11 51.62
N LEU A 166 106.13 0.84 51.46
CA LEU A 166 107.06 -0.29 51.56
C LEU A 166 108.14 -0.23 50.48
N LEU A 167 107.81 0.16 49.25
CA LEU A 167 108.78 0.35 48.17
C LEU A 167 109.79 1.44 48.52
N ALA A 168 109.34 2.56 49.10
CA ALA A 168 110.20 3.62 49.58
C ALA A 168 111.14 3.15 50.70
N GLU A 169 110.64 2.34 51.64
CA GLU A 169 111.46 1.78 52.71
C GLU A 169 112.46 0.73 52.18
N ILE A 170 112.06 -0.11 51.22
CA ILE A 170 112.98 -1.01 50.51
C ILE A 170 114.11 -0.22 49.87
N ASN A 171 113.81 0.92 49.22
CA ASN A 171 114.84 1.76 48.61
C ASN A 171 115.78 2.38 49.66
N ARG A 172 115.26 2.89 50.78
CA ARG A 172 116.10 3.35 51.91
C ARG A 172 117.00 2.26 52.48
N LEU A 173 116.48 1.04 52.63
CA LEU A 173 117.25 -0.09 53.12
C LEU A 173 118.34 -0.50 52.12
N LYS A 174 118.03 -0.49 50.81
CA LYS A 174 119.03 -0.70 49.76
C LYS A 174 120.16 0.34 49.83
N GLU A 175 119.83 1.62 49.96
CA GLU A 175 120.83 2.69 50.14
C GLU A 175 121.72 2.44 51.37
N ARG A 176 121.13 2.04 52.49
CA ARG A 176 121.85 1.73 53.74
C ARG A 176 122.76 0.51 53.60
N ILE A 177 122.35 -0.50 52.83
CA ILE A 177 123.19 -1.65 52.48
C ILE A 177 124.38 -1.17 51.63
N CYS A 178 124.15 -0.37 50.59
CA CYS A 178 125.23 0.20 49.78
C CYS A 178 126.22 1.02 50.63
N GLU A 179 125.74 1.83 51.58
CA GLU A 179 126.62 2.56 52.50
C GLU A 179 127.47 1.61 53.38
N LYS A 180 126.89 0.51 53.86
CA LYS A 180 127.62 -0.50 54.64
C LYS A 180 128.59 -1.32 53.79
N ASP A 181 128.26 -1.62 52.54
CA ASP A 181 129.17 -2.28 51.60
C ASP A 181 130.38 -1.38 51.31
N VAL A 182 130.18 -0.07 51.14
CA VAL A 182 131.28 0.91 51.01
C VAL A 182 132.13 0.96 52.29
N GLN A 183 131.53 0.86 53.48
CA GLN A 183 132.27 0.78 54.75
C GLN A 183 133.05 -0.54 54.91
N LEU A 184 132.51 -1.67 54.44
CA LEU A 184 133.21 -2.96 54.41
C LEU A 184 134.39 -2.94 53.43
N HIS A 185 134.23 -2.30 52.27
CA HIS A 185 135.33 -2.07 51.33
C HIS A 185 136.40 -1.12 51.90
N HIS A 186 136.01 -0.09 52.67
CA HIS A 186 136.96 0.78 53.39
C HIS A 186 137.67 0.04 54.54
N ALA A 187 136.98 -0.84 55.27
CA ALA A 187 137.55 -1.64 56.36
C ALA A 187 138.46 -2.79 55.88
N SER A 188 138.25 -3.27 54.65
CA SER A 188 139.10 -4.28 54.02
C SER A 188 140.32 -3.69 53.28
N ALA A 189 140.35 -2.37 53.05
CA ALA A 189 141.44 -1.68 52.34
C ALA A 189 142.58 -1.19 53.26
N GLU A 190 142.42 -1.19 54.58
CA GLU A 190 143.36 -0.55 55.52
C GLU A 190 144.36 -1.52 56.20
N LYS A 191 144.56 -2.72 55.65
CA LYS A 191 145.49 -3.70 56.24
C LYS A 191 146.15 -4.66 55.21
N LEU A 192 146.96 -4.12 54.31
CA LEU A 192 148.22 -4.73 53.82
C LEU A 192 148.98 -3.72 52.94
N GLN A 193 150.28 -3.64 53.22
CA GLN A 193 151.18 -2.50 53.08
C GLN A 193 152.15 -2.71 51.90
N ASP A 194 152.74 -1.61 51.43
CA ASP A 194 153.95 -1.53 50.57
C ASP A 194 153.89 -1.92 49.08
N SER A 195 154.01 -0.86 48.26
CA SER A 195 154.96 -0.70 47.14
C SER A 195 154.59 -1.14 45.70
N ASN A 196 154.78 -0.15 44.80
CA ASN A 196 154.90 -0.15 43.33
C ASN A 196 153.60 -0.30 42.48
N ARG A 197 153.41 0.33 41.31
CA ARG A 197 154.09 1.39 40.53
C ARG A 197 153.30 1.56 39.20
N LEU A 198 152.91 2.80 38.82
CA LEU A 198 152.54 3.33 37.47
C LEU A 198 151.34 2.64 36.75
N GLU A 199 150.45 3.28 35.98
CA GLU A 199 150.44 4.58 35.28
C GLU A 199 149.01 4.87 34.76
N ALA A 200 148.68 6.17 34.66
CA ALA A 200 147.84 6.85 33.64
C ALA A 200 146.40 6.36 33.36
N GLU A 201 145.37 7.16 33.09
CA GLU A 201 145.13 8.60 33.00
C GLU A 201 143.61 8.78 32.68
N THR A 202 143.13 10.02 32.74
CA THR A 202 141.84 10.57 32.24
C THR A 202 140.63 10.49 33.19
N LYS A 203 140.31 11.54 33.98
CA LYS A 203 139.60 12.83 33.68
C LYS A 203 138.11 12.55 33.36
N VAL A 204 137.11 13.00 34.12
CA VAL A 204 136.57 14.39 34.15
C VAL A 204 135.38 14.43 35.14
N GLU A 205 135.37 15.46 36.03
CA GLU A 205 134.25 16.26 36.59
C GLU A 205 132.92 15.61 37.03
N ALA A 206 132.17 16.11 38.03
CA ALA A 206 132.37 17.09 39.09
C ALA A 206 131.09 17.10 39.95
N SER A 207 131.25 17.41 41.23
CA SER A 207 130.26 17.93 42.19
C SER A 207 129.10 17.00 42.58
N GLY A 208 128.70 16.86 43.83
CA GLY A 208 128.94 17.63 45.07
C GLY A 208 127.66 17.44 45.89
N THR A 209 127.67 16.69 46.99
CA THR A 209 127.90 17.18 48.35
C THR A 209 126.72 16.75 49.23
N GLN A 210 127.01 15.78 50.10
CA GLN A 210 126.59 15.55 51.49
C GLN A 210 125.16 15.91 51.94
N ARG A 211 124.39 14.95 52.50
CA ARG A 211 124.48 14.36 53.85
C ARG A 211 124.14 15.34 55.00
N SER A 212 123.06 14.97 55.70
CA SER A 212 123.00 14.71 57.15
C SER A 212 123.02 15.88 58.13
N GLY A 213 122.13 15.78 59.13
CA GLY A 213 122.51 16.03 60.53
C GLY A 213 121.76 17.13 61.26
N SER A 214 120.72 16.71 61.98
CA SER A 214 120.28 17.13 63.31
C SER A 214 120.87 18.35 64.04
N GLU A 215 119.93 19.13 64.59
CA GLU A 215 119.82 19.65 65.97
C GLU A 215 120.69 20.81 66.52
N VAL A 216 119.94 21.90 66.84
CA VAL A 216 119.88 22.68 68.10
C VAL A 216 120.74 23.96 68.26
N GLU A 217 119.96 25.05 68.44
CA GLU A 217 120.16 26.31 69.19
C GLU A 217 120.73 27.61 68.58
N ASP A 218 119.81 28.60 68.64
CA ASP A 218 119.88 30.03 68.94
C ASP A 218 120.48 31.07 67.96
N ARG A 219 119.57 31.99 67.60
CA ARG A 219 119.68 33.39 67.16
C ARG A 219 120.27 33.79 65.79
N THR A 220 119.32 34.36 65.04
CA THR A 220 119.38 35.51 64.12
C THR A 220 119.82 35.28 62.68
N ALA A 221 119.11 36.01 61.81
CA ALA A 221 119.29 36.24 60.38
C ALA A 221 118.65 35.22 59.42
N ASP A 222 117.44 35.57 59.00
CA ASP A 222 116.86 35.47 57.66
C ASP A 222 117.27 34.32 56.71
N GLU A 223 116.22 33.60 56.28
CA GLU A 223 116.06 32.97 54.95
C GLU A 223 116.69 31.57 54.73
N PRO A 224 115.84 30.50 54.60
CA PRO A 224 115.32 30.13 53.29
C PRO A 224 113.85 29.62 53.33
N LEU A 225 112.88 30.52 53.14
CA LEU A 225 111.44 30.20 53.03
C LEU A 225 110.96 29.93 51.58
N LEU A 226 111.86 29.94 50.61
CA LEU A 226 111.52 29.97 49.17
C LEU A 226 110.92 28.66 48.61
N PRO A 227 111.37 27.44 48.96
CA PRO A 227 110.80 26.20 48.40
C PRO A 227 109.39 25.90 48.93
N LEU A 228 109.18 26.10 50.24
CA LEU A 228 107.88 25.97 50.90
C LEU A 228 106.89 27.03 50.39
N LYS A 229 107.33 28.28 50.18
CA LYS A 229 106.51 29.34 49.59
C LYS A 229 106.10 29.03 48.14
N ASN A 230 107.00 28.44 47.34
CA ASN A 230 106.68 27.98 46.00
C ASN A 230 105.66 26.83 46.01
N GLN A 231 105.82 25.82 46.88
CA GLN A 231 104.81 24.75 47.05
C GLN A 231 103.46 25.29 47.54
N LEU A 232 103.45 26.20 48.51
CA LEU A 232 102.22 26.86 49.00
C LEU A 232 101.54 27.67 47.89
N SER A 233 102.30 28.36 47.05
CA SER A 233 101.77 29.08 45.89
C SER A 233 101.16 28.13 44.84
N LYS A 234 101.78 26.96 44.64
CA LYS A 234 101.30 25.93 43.71
C LYS A 234 100.00 25.30 44.22
N ILE A 235 99.96 24.87 45.49
CA ILE A 235 98.74 24.35 46.15
C ILE A 235 97.62 25.39 46.16
N ARG A 236 97.95 26.67 46.40
CA ARG A 236 96.96 27.77 46.33
C ARG A 236 96.39 27.93 44.92
N SER A 237 97.23 27.84 43.90
CA SER A 237 96.78 27.90 42.49
C SER A 237 95.94 26.69 42.08
N GLU A 238 96.27 25.49 42.57
CA GLU A 238 95.49 24.27 42.34
C GLU A 238 94.14 24.32 43.06
N LYS A 239 94.09 24.80 44.31
CA LYS A 239 92.85 25.05 45.05
C LYS A 239 91.93 26.01 44.31
N GLU A 240 92.46 27.10 43.76
CA GLU A 240 91.68 28.02 42.93
C GLU A 240 91.17 27.37 41.64
N LYS A 241 91.97 26.49 41.02
CA LYS A 241 91.57 25.72 39.84
C LYS A 241 90.42 24.75 40.16
N ILE A 242 90.56 23.97 41.24
CA ILE A 242 89.52 23.06 41.74
C ILE A 242 88.26 23.84 42.12
N GLN A 243 88.38 25.01 42.75
CA GLN A 243 87.22 25.84 43.09
C GLN A 243 86.49 26.35 41.83
N LYS A 244 87.24 26.73 40.79
CA LYS A 244 86.67 27.13 39.49
C LYS A 244 85.98 25.94 38.81
N ASP A 245 86.61 24.77 38.81
CA ASP A 245 86.05 23.54 38.24
C ASP A 245 84.81 23.08 39.01
N PHE A 246 84.81 23.16 40.34
CA PHE A 246 83.64 22.90 41.18
C PHE A 246 82.48 23.85 40.85
N THR A 247 82.77 25.15 40.70
CA THR A 247 81.75 26.15 40.35
C THR A 247 81.21 25.93 38.94
N ARG A 248 82.06 25.54 37.99
CA ARG A 248 81.67 25.18 36.63
C ARG A 248 80.79 23.94 36.64
N LEU A 249 81.21 22.86 37.29
CA LEU A 249 80.44 21.63 37.40
C LEU A 249 79.09 21.86 38.06
N GLN A 250 79.03 22.74 39.08
CA GLN A 250 77.77 23.14 39.72
C GLN A 250 76.83 23.86 38.75
N LYS A 251 77.34 24.68 37.81
CA LYS A 251 76.54 25.31 36.76
C LYS A 251 76.07 24.27 35.74
N ASP A 252 76.97 23.39 35.29
CA ASP A 252 76.67 22.34 34.32
C ASP A 252 75.58 21.39 34.85
N MET A 253 75.63 21.02 36.14
CA MET A 253 74.59 20.23 36.82
C MET A 253 73.21 20.92 36.82
N ARG A 254 73.16 22.25 37.02
CA ARG A 254 71.89 22.99 36.97
C ARG A 254 71.35 23.06 35.55
N VAL A 255 72.21 23.24 34.56
CA VAL A 255 71.83 23.25 33.14
C VAL A 255 71.27 21.88 32.75
N MET A 256 71.96 20.79 33.06
CA MET A 256 71.45 19.42 32.79
C MET A 256 70.11 19.13 33.45
N ARG A 257 69.87 19.59 34.69
CA ARG A 257 68.55 19.43 35.34
C ARG A 257 67.45 20.19 34.57
N LYS A 258 67.76 21.40 34.12
CA LYS A 258 66.82 22.24 33.37
C LYS A 258 66.54 21.65 31.98
N GLU A 259 67.55 21.13 31.30
CA GLU A 259 67.40 20.44 30.02
C GLU A 259 66.56 19.18 30.18
N HIS A 260 66.84 18.35 31.18
CA HIS A 260 66.04 17.14 31.44
C HIS A 260 64.57 17.47 31.77
N GLU A 261 64.33 18.53 32.55
CA GLU A 261 62.97 18.98 32.86
C GLU A 261 62.25 19.52 31.61
N GLN A 262 62.95 20.21 30.72
CA GLN A 262 62.42 20.63 29.42
C GLN A 262 62.13 19.45 28.50
N ASP A 263 62.99 18.43 28.46
CA ASP A 263 62.77 17.22 27.66
C ASP A 263 61.54 16.43 28.15
N LEU A 264 61.37 16.33 29.47
CA LEU A 264 60.17 15.73 30.08
C LEU A 264 58.90 16.51 29.72
N GLU A 265 58.96 17.84 29.74
CA GLU A 265 57.82 18.69 29.40
C GLU A 265 57.48 18.61 27.91
N TYR A 266 58.49 18.59 27.04
CA TYR A 266 58.33 18.37 25.61
C TYR A 266 57.68 17.02 25.31
N MET A 267 58.20 15.94 25.88
CA MET A 267 57.68 14.58 25.68
C MET A 267 56.26 14.42 26.22
N LYS A 268 55.94 15.05 27.35
CA LYS A 268 54.57 15.09 27.88
C LYS A 268 53.61 15.83 26.94
N LYS A 269 54.05 16.95 26.37
CA LYS A 269 53.26 17.71 25.40
C LYS A 269 53.04 16.91 24.11
N GLU A 270 54.07 16.26 23.60
CA GLU A 270 53.97 15.41 22.40
C GLU A 270 53.01 14.24 22.61
N LEU A 271 53.07 13.55 23.75
CA LEU A 271 52.13 12.48 24.12
C LEU A 271 50.68 12.96 24.23
N LEU A 272 50.46 14.17 24.77
CA LEU A 272 49.13 14.78 24.84
C LEU A 272 48.61 15.10 23.43
N GLU A 273 49.43 15.73 22.59
CA GLU A 273 49.07 16.04 21.21
C GLU A 273 48.79 14.79 20.38
N GLU A 274 49.55 13.70 20.58
CA GLU A 274 49.32 12.42 19.90
C GLU A 274 48.02 11.75 20.37
N ASN A 275 47.74 11.75 21.68
CA ASN A 275 46.46 11.26 22.20
C ASN A 275 45.27 12.07 21.67
N ASP A 276 45.37 13.39 21.65
CA ASP A 276 44.30 14.26 21.13
C ASP A 276 44.05 14.00 19.63
N LYS A 277 45.13 13.83 18.83
CA LYS A 277 45.01 13.45 17.41
C LYS A 277 44.34 12.09 17.26
N LYS A 278 44.73 11.10 18.05
CA LYS A 278 44.16 9.75 18.02
C LYS A 278 42.67 9.76 18.38
N LEU A 279 42.30 10.46 19.44
CA LEU A 279 40.92 10.56 19.92
C LEU A 279 40.02 11.28 18.91
N LYS A 280 40.56 12.32 18.25
CA LYS A 280 39.87 13.01 17.15
C LYS A 280 39.64 12.09 15.95
N GLN A 281 40.66 11.33 15.55
CA GLN A 281 40.54 10.39 14.44
C GLN A 281 39.55 9.26 14.73
N GLU A 282 39.55 8.70 15.95
CA GLU A 282 38.56 7.71 16.38
C GLU A 282 37.13 8.26 16.35
N LEU A 283 36.93 9.52 16.73
CA LEU A 283 35.62 10.20 16.61
C LEU A 283 35.18 10.36 15.15
N GLU A 284 36.08 10.81 14.27
CA GLU A 284 35.80 10.96 12.83
C GLU A 284 35.43 9.61 12.19
N ASP A 285 36.18 8.55 12.49
CA ASP A 285 35.90 7.19 11.99
C ASP A 285 34.54 6.67 12.47
N LEU A 286 34.21 6.93 13.73
CA LEU A 286 32.94 6.51 14.33
C LEU A 286 31.75 7.29 13.73
N GLU A 287 31.93 8.58 13.47
CA GLU A 287 30.95 9.41 12.77
C GLU A 287 30.73 8.93 11.33
N LEU A 288 31.80 8.60 10.59
CA LEU A 288 31.71 8.04 9.24
C LEU A 288 30.95 6.71 9.25
N LYS A 289 31.23 5.83 10.22
CA LYS A 289 30.54 4.54 10.39
C LYS A 289 29.05 4.73 10.72
N HIS A 290 28.71 5.66 11.60
CA HIS A 290 27.32 5.99 11.90
C HIS A 290 26.60 6.56 10.68
N ASN A 291 27.23 7.48 9.96
CA ASN A 291 26.67 8.07 8.74
C ASN A 291 26.45 7.02 7.64
N SER A 292 27.34 6.04 7.47
CA SER A 292 27.11 4.93 6.54
C SER A 292 25.95 4.03 6.97
N ASN A 293 25.85 3.72 8.27
CA ASN A 293 24.75 2.90 8.81
C ASN A 293 23.40 3.59 8.62
N ILE A 294 23.30 4.90 8.90
CA ILE A 294 22.08 5.68 8.70
C ILE A 294 21.71 5.69 7.21
N LYS A 295 22.68 5.91 6.30
CA LYS A 295 22.43 5.86 4.86
C LYS A 295 21.95 4.48 4.41
N GLN A 296 22.51 3.41 4.94
CA GLN A 296 22.08 2.04 4.66
C GLN A 296 20.65 1.80 5.14
N LEU A 297 20.33 2.17 6.39
CA LEU A 297 18.98 2.04 6.94
C LEU A 297 17.95 2.85 6.14
N MET A 298 18.28 4.08 5.74
CA MET A 298 17.38 4.87 4.89
C MET A 298 17.11 4.20 3.54
N ARG A 299 18.13 3.59 2.90
CA ARG A 299 17.95 2.85 1.65
C ARG A 299 17.08 1.61 1.86
N GLU A 300 17.30 0.88 2.95
CA GLU A 300 16.52 -0.32 3.29
C GLU A 300 15.04 0.04 3.51
N VAL A 301 14.76 1.06 4.32
CA VAL A 301 13.39 1.54 4.58
C VAL A 301 12.72 2.01 3.29
N ASN A 302 13.41 2.78 2.45
CA ASN A 302 12.87 3.21 1.16
C ASN A 302 12.57 2.03 0.22
N THR A 303 13.44 1.01 0.23
CA THR A 303 13.24 -0.21 -0.58
C THR A 303 12.03 -1.00 -0.07
N GLN A 304 11.89 -1.16 1.25
CA GLN A 304 10.73 -1.85 1.84
C GLN A 304 9.43 -1.09 1.58
N MET A 305 9.42 0.24 1.67
CA MET A 305 8.25 1.05 1.32
C MET A 305 7.85 0.83 -0.14
N ALA A 306 8.81 0.86 -1.08
CA ALA A 306 8.53 0.63 -2.49
C ALA A 306 7.99 -0.79 -2.76
N LEU A 307 8.52 -1.81 -2.07
CA LEU A 307 8.00 -3.17 -2.15
C LEU A 307 6.57 -3.27 -1.61
N LYS A 308 6.29 -2.63 -0.47
CA LYS A 308 4.94 -2.62 0.13
C LYS A 308 3.92 -1.89 -0.73
N GLU A 309 4.30 -0.77 -1.35
CA GLU A 309 3.46 -0.05 -2.30
C GLU A 309 3.14 -0.93 -3.52
N LYS A 310 4.15 -1.64 -4.06
CA LYS A 310 3.95 -2.58 -5.17
C LYS A 310 3.06 -3.78 -4.81
N GLU A 311 3.22 -4.33 -3.60
CA GLU A 311 2.35 -5.40 -3.08
C GLU A 311 0.91 -4.93 -2.99
N LEU A 312 0.68 -3.74 -2.43
CA LEU A 312 -0.65 -3.14 -2.31
C LEU A 312 -1.26 -2.89 -3.70
N ASP A 313 -0.52 -2.29 -4.63
CA ASP A 313 -0.96 -2.05 -6.00
C ASP A 313 -1.36 -3.36 -6.70
N THR A 314 -0.61 -4.44 -6.48
CA THR A 314 -0.91 -5.74 -7.07
C THR A 314 -2.17 -6.32 -6.46
N ALA A 315 -2.31 -6.29 -5.13
CA ALA A 315 -3.52 -6.77 -4.45
C ALA A 315 -4.78 -5.99 -4.87
N VAL A 316 -4.67 -4.67 -5.03
CA VAL A 316 -5.77 -3.83 -5.53
C VAL A 316 -6.13 -4.20 -6.97
N LYS A 317 -5.14 -4.36 -7.87
CA LYS A 317 -5.37 -4.80 -9.26
C LYS A 317 -6.05 -6.17 -9.33
N GLU A 318 -5.59 -7.13 -8.54
CA GLU A 318 -6.20 -8.46 -8.46
C GLU A 318 -7.65 -8.41 -7.96
N THR A 319 -7.93 -7.59 -6.95
CA THR A 319 -9.29 -7.41 -6.42
C THR A 319 -10.22 -6.78 -7.45
N ILE A 320 -9.74 -5.77 -8.17
CA ILE A 320 -10.48 -5.16 -9.29
C ILE A 320 -10.75 -6.19 -10.39
N ALA A 321 -9.74 -6.98 -10.79
CA ALA A 321 -9.90 -8.00 -11.82
C ALA A 321 -10.90 -9.08 -11.42
N LYS A 322 -10.91 -9.51 -10.15
CA LYS A 322 -11.90 -10.46 -9.62
C LYS A 322 -13.31 -9.86 -9.63
N ALA A 323 -13.47 -8.60 -9.22
CA ALA A 323 -14.76 -7.93 -9.26
C ALA A 323 -15.29 -7.81 -10.71
N GLN A 324 -14.42 -7.43 -11.65
CA GLN A 324 -14.77 -7.35 -13.08
C GLN A 324 -15.13 -8.73 -13.67
N ALA A 325 -14.46 -9.79 -13.26
CA ALA A 325 -14.78 -11.15 -13.69
C ALA A 325 -16.19 -11.57 -13.22
N VAL A 326 -16.53 -11.30 -11.96
CA VAL A 326 -17.87 -11.58 -11.41
C VAL A 326 -18.94 -10.74 -12.12
N GLU A 327 -18.67 -9.46 -12.38
CA GLU A 327 -19.58 -8.59 -13.13
C GLU A 327 -19.81 -9.11 -14.56
N ALA A 328 -18.74 -9.54 -15.25
CA ALA A 328 -18.84 -10.11 -16.59
C ALA A 328 -19.66 -11.41 -16.61
N GLU A 329 -19.47 -12.28 -15.61
CA GLU A 329 -20.24 -13.52 -15.47
C GLU A 329 -21.73 -13.22 -15.22
N LEU A 330 -22.04 -12.26 -14.34
CA LEU A 330 -23.41 -11.84 -14.08
C LEU A 330 -24.08 -11.24 -15.33
N ILE A 331 -23.36 -10.41 -16.09
CA ILE A 331 -23.86 -9.86 -17.36
C ILE A 331 -24.11 -10.98 -18.38
N SER A 332 -23.22 -11.98 -18.45
CA SER A 332 -23.42 -13.15 -19.34
C SER A 332 -24.65 -13.95 -18.96
N SER A 333 -24.81 -14.26 -17.67
CA SER A 333 -25.98 -14.97 -17.15
C SER A 333 -27.29 -14.25 -17.45
N HIS A 334 -27.38 -12.95 -17.14
CA HIS A 334 -28.57 -12.15 -17.48
C HIS A 334 -28.83 -12.09 -18.99
N ARG A 335 -27.77 -12.02 -19.81
CA ARG A 335 -27.90 -12.04 -21.28
C ARG A 335 -28.45 -13.37 -21.77
N GLU A 336 -28.01 -14.48 -21.20
CA GLU A 336 -28.50 -15.82 -21.51
C GLU A 336 -29.97 -15.98 -21.11
N GLU A 337 -30.35 -15.59 -19.89
CA GLU A 337 -31.74 -15.61 -19.43
C GLU A 337 -32.65 -14.75 -20.31
N ALA A 338 -32.23 -13.53 -20.63
CA ALA A 338 -32.97 -12.66 -21.54
C ALA A 338 -33.11 -13.27 -22.94
N SER A 339 -32.09 -13.98 -23.42
CA SER A 339 -32.14 -14.71 -24.70
C SER A 339 -33.15 -15.86 -24.65
N GLN A 340 -33.14 -16.64 -23.56
CA GLN A 340 -34.10 -17.73 -23.34
C GLN A 340 -35.54 -17.22 -23.27
N LEU A 341 -35.78 -16.15 -22.51
CA LEU A 341 -37.10 -15.51 -22.41
C LEU A 341 -37.59 -15.00 -23.77
N ARG A 342 -36.71 -14.36 -24.56
CA ARG A 342 -37.04 -13.90 -25.92
C ARG A 342 -37.40 -15.07 -26.84
N SER A 343 -36.66 -16.18 -26.77
CA SER A 343 -36.96 -17.39 -27.54
C SER A 343 -38.33 -17.96 -27.16
N MET A 344 -38.63 -18.07 -25.86
CA MET A 344 -39.95 -18.53 -25.39
C MET A 344 -41.08 -17.59 -25.80
N LEU A 345 -40.87 -16.27 -25.73
CA LEU A 345 -41.85 -15.28 -26.21
C LEU A 345 -42.12 -15.44 -27.71
N SER A 346 -41.07 -15.59 -28.52
CA SER A 346 -41.21 -15.84 -29.97
C SER A 346 -42.01 -17.10 -30.24
N GLN A 347 -41.72 -18.19 -29.52
CA GLN A 347 -42.47 -19.44 -29.67
C GLN A 347 -43.95 -19.26 -29.30
N LYS A 348 -44.25 -18.55 -28.20
CA LYS A 348 -45.63 -18.25 -27.80
C LYS A 348 -46.34 -17.34 -28.79
N GLU A 349 -45.63 -16.40 -29.41
CA GLU A 349 -46.16 -15.54 -30.46
C GLU A 349 -46.49 -16.34 -31.74
N GLU A 350 -45.66 -17.31 -32.12
CA GLU A 350 -45.95 -18.24 -33.23
C GLU A 350 -47.17 -19.13 -32.94
N ASP A 351 -47.27 -19.71 -31.73
CA ASP A 351 -48.42 -20.51 -31.30
C ASP A 351 -49.72 -19.69 -31.32
N LEU A 352 -49.64 -18.43 -30.88
CA LEU A 352 -50.76 -17.50 -30.91
C LEU A 352 -51.15 -17.21 -32.37
N HIS A 353 -50.20 -16.88 -33.25
CA HIS A 353 -50.47 -16.65 -34.67
C HIS A 353 -51.14 -17.85 -35.32
N ARG A 354 -50.66 -19.08 -35.06
CA ARG A 354 -51.29 -20.32 -35.56
C ARG A 354 -52.74 -20.44 -35.08
N THR A 355 -53.01 -20.06 -33.84
CA THR A 355 -54.35 -20.12 -33.24
C THR A 355 -55.28 -19.07 -33.85
N VAL A 356 -54.80 -17.83 -34.02
CA VAL A 356 -55.52 -16.75 -34.69
C VAL A 356 -55.87 -17.14 -36.13
N GLN A 357 -54.91 -17.67 -36.89
CA GLN A 357 -55.15 -18.14 -38.27
C GLN A 357 -56.24 -19.23 -38.34
N LYS A 358 -56.27 -20.16 -37.39
CA LYS A 358 -57.34 -21.18 -37.31
C LYS A 358 -58.71 -20.53 -37.09
N TYR A 359 -58.81 -19.57 -36.16
CA TYR A 359 -60.06 -18.86 -35.92
C TYR A 359 -60.50 -18.03 -37.13
N GLU A 360 -59.58 -17.36 -37.80
CA GLU A 360 -59.85 -16.61 -39.02
C GLU A 360 -60.40 -17.50 -40.13
N HIS A 361 -59.81 -18.69 -40.35
CA HIS A 361 -60.31 -19.67 -41.30
C HIS A 361 -61.73 -20.14 -40.97
N VAL A 362 -62.02 -20.45 -39.70
CA VAL A 362 -63.37 -20.85 -39.24
C VAL A 362 -64.39 -19.74 -39.48
N ILE A 363 -64.02 -18.48 -39.20
CA ILE A 363 -64.88 -17.32 -39.45
C ILE A 363 -65.15 -17.19 -40.96
N GLN A 364 -64.12 -17.32 -41.80
CA GLN A 364 -64.23 -17.23 -43.25
C GLN A 364 -65.15 -18.34 -43.83
N VAL A 365 -65.01 -19.57 -43.35
CA VAL A 365 -65.91 -20.68 -43.73
C VAL A 365 -67.35 -20.37 -43.31
N LYS A 366 -67.55 -19.86 -42.09
CA LYS A 366 -68.89 -19.50 -41.59
C LYS A 366 -69.52 -18.35 -42.38
N THR A 367 -68.74 -17.34 -42.79
CA THR A 367 -69.24 -16.25 -43.65
C THR A 367 -69.59 -16.74 -45.04
N ASN A 368 -68.74 -17.59 -45.65
CA ASN A 368 -69.02 -18.19 -46.95
C ASN A 368 -70.27 -19.07 -46.91
N LEU A 369 -70.44 -19.88 -45.85
CA LEU A 369 -71.64 -20.70 -45.67
C LEU A 369 -72.89 -19.84 -45.49
N LYS A 370 -72.81 -18.72 -44.75
CA LYS A 370 -73.93 -17.76 -44.64
C LYS A 370 -74.29 -17.17 -46.00
N LEU A 371 -73.29 -16.79 -46.81
CA LEU A 371 -73.51 -16.27 -48.16
C LEU A 371 -74.20 -17.31 -49.04
N LEU A 372 -73.71 -18.56 -49.04
CA LEU A 372 -74.30 -19.66 -49.81
C LEU A 372 -75.75 -19.92 -49.39
N LYS A 373 -76.06 -19.93 -48.09
CA LYS A 373 -77.44 -20.06 -47.59
C LYS A 373 -78.32 -18.90 -48.08
N SER A 374 -77.83 -17.67 -48.07
CA SER A 374 -78.56 -16.51 -48.58
C SER A 374 -78.86 -16.63 -50.09
N ILE A 375 -77.90 -17.14 -50.87
CA ILE A 375 -78.06 -17.38 -52.30
C ILE A 375 -79.10 -18.48 -52.55
N ILE A 376 -79.04 -19.60 -51.83
CA ILE A 376 -80.03 -20.70 -51.98
C ILE A 376 -81.45 -20.20 -51.70
N VAL A 377 -81.65 -19.47 -50.60
CA VAL A 377 -82.97 -18.90 -50.27
C VAL A 377 -83.44 -17.91 -51.34
N PHE A 378 -82.54 -17.14 -51.93
CA PHE A 378 -82.86 -16.26 -53.06
C PHE A 378 -83.30 -17.06 -54.29
N PHE A 379 -82.58 -18.12 -54.65
CA PHE A 379 -82.93 -19.00 -55.78
C PHE A 379 -84.25 -19.74 -55.55
N GLU A 380 -84.52 -20.28 -54.36
CA GLU A 380 -85.80 -20.92 -54.05
C GLU A 380 -86.97 -19.95 -54.24
N LYS A 381 -86.84 -18.72 -53.73
CA LYS A 381 -87.84 -17.66 -53.96
C LYS A 381 -87.98 -17.33 -55.44
N PHE A 382 -86.87 -17.22 -56.17
CA PHE A 382 -86.89 -16.92 -57.60
C PHE A 382 -87.60 -18.02 -58.40
N VAL A 383 -87.30 -19.30 -58.12
CA VAL A 383 -87.96 -20.45 -58.77
C VAL A 383 -89.44 -20.53 -58.45
N LEU A 384 -89.86 -20.21 -57.21
CA LEU A 384 -91.30 -20.14 -56.86
C LEU A 384 -92.03 -18.99 -57.57
N LEU A 385 -91.34 -17.87 -57.80
CA LEU A 385 -91.90 -16.73 -58.52
C LEU A 385 -91.85 -16.89 -60.04
N LEU A 386 -90.97 -17.74 -60.58
CA LEU A 386 -90.79 -17.93 -62.01
C LEU A 386 -92.07 -18.37 -62.72
N PRO A 387 -92.85 -19.37 -62.24
CA PRO A 387 -94.13 -19.73 -62.83
C PRO A 387 -95.12 -18.56 -62.83
N LEU A 388 -95.19 -17.78 -61.74
CA LEU A 388 -96.08 -16.61 -61.65
C LEU A 388 -95.66 -15.52 -62.65
N TYR A 389 -94.35 -15.29 -62.80
CA TYR A 389 -93.81 -14.33 -63.75
C TYR A 389 -94.05 -14.77 -65.20
N ILE A 390 -93.85 -16.07 -65.48
CA ILE A 390 -94.15 -16.68 -66.77
C ILE A 390 -95.66 -16.61 -67.05
N TYR A 391 -96.51 -16.91 -66.07
CA TYR A 391 -97.96 -16.86 -66.21
C TYR A 391 -98.45 -15.43 -66.46
N SER A 392 -97.91 -14.45 -65.72
CA SER A 392 -98.15 -13.03 -65.96
C SER A 392 -97.69 -12.59 -67.35
N PHE A 393 -96.55 -13.08 -67.82
CA PHE A 393 -96.04 -12.79 -69.16
C PHE A 393 -96.89 -13.44 -70.25
N PHE A 394 -97.34 -14.68 -70.07
CA PHE A 394 -98.28 -15.34 -70.98
C PHE A 394 -99.65 -14.65 -70.96
N LEU A 395 -100.16 -14.24 -69.79
CA LEU A 395 -101.37 -13.42 -69.70
C LEU A 395 -101.20 -12.09 -70.44
N PHE A 396 -100.06 -11.42 -70.27
CA PHE A 396 -99.75 -10.19 -71.00
C PHE A 396 -99.66 -10.41 -72.52
N LEU A 397 -99.07 -11.53 -72.97
CA LEU A 397 -99.05 -11.91 -74.38
C LEU A 397 -100.44 -12.29 -74.90
N ILE A 398 -101.28 -12.91 -74.07
CA ILE A 398 -102.68 -13.20 -74.39
C ILE A 398 -103.49 -11.90 -74.46
N GLU A 399 -103.31 -10.99 -73.51
CA GLU A 399 -103.92 -9.66 -73.52
C GLU A 399 -103.48 -8.86 -74.75
N LYS A 400 -102.19 -8.88 -75.08
CA LYS A 400 -101.67 -8.24 -76.29
C LYS A 400 -102.18 -8.91 -77.55
N SER A 401 -102.28 -10.24 -77.59
CA SER A 401 -102.80 -10.94 -78.78
C SER A 401 -104.31 -10.77 -78.93
N ILE A 402 -105.08 -10.71 -77.84
CA ILE A 402 -106.49 -10.28 -77.83
C ILE A 402 -106.61 -8.82 -78.25
N TYR A 403 -105.75 -7.93 -77.77
CA TYR A 403 -105.69 -6.53 -78.19
C TYR A 403 -105.42 -6.43 -79.70
N ILE A 404 -104.49 -7.24 -80.23
CA ILE A 404 -104.20 -7.33 -81.67
C ILE A 404 -105.38 -7.92 -82.46
N LEU A 405 -106.06 -8.97 -81.98
CA LEU A 405 -107.23 -9.56 -82.64
C LEU A 405 -108.47 -8.65 -82.60
N THR A 406 -108.58 -7.80 -81.57
CA THR A 406 -109.67 -6.83 -81.41
C THR A 406 -109.37 -5.52 -82.17
N THR A 407 -108.15 -5.34 -82.68
CA THR A 407 -107.73 -4.16 -83.46
C THR A 407 -107.32 -4.49 -84.90
N GLU A 408 -107.85 -5.58 -85.46
CA GLU A 408 -107.91 -5.82 -86.91
C GLU A 408 -109.25 -5.37 -87.53
N MET A 409 -109.77 -4.25 -87.03
CA MET A 409 -110.55 -3.30 -87.82
C MET A 409 -109.90 -1.91 -87.66
N HIS A 410 -109.45 -1.38 -88.81
CA HIS A 410 -108.89 -0.04 -89.05
C HIS A 410 -107.42 0.25 -88.67
N LEU A 411 -106.55 0.07 -89.66
CA LEU A 411 -105.87 1.12 -90.44
C LEU A 411 -105.09 2.24 -89.69
N GLU A 412 -103.78 2.28 -90.03
CA GLU A 412 -102.88 3.44 -90.19
C GLU A 412 -102.59 4.44 -89.04
N LYS A 413 -101.26 4.57 -88.82
CA LYS A 413 -100.46 5.80 -88.65
C LYS A 413 -100.43 6.53 -87.30
N THR A 414 -99.19 6.98 -86.99
CA THR A 414 -98.80 8.18 -86.21
C THR A 414 -98.44 7.89 -84.74
N VAL A 415 -97.16 7.84 -84.32
CA VAL A 415 -96.17 8.94 -84.10
C VAL A 415 -96.34 9.60 -82.71
N VAL A 416 -95.26 9.45 -81.91
CA VAL A 416 -94.59 10.48 -81.06
C VAL A 416 -94.92 10.64 -79.56
N PHE A 417 -93.81 10.86 -78.82
CA PHE A 417 -93.63 11.55 -77.51
C PHE A 417 -93.95 10.76 -76.23
N LEU A 418 -93.17 10.73 -75.13
CA LEU A 418 -92.09 11.52 -74.48
C LEU A 418 -91.31 10.56 -73.51
N LEU A 419 -90.13 10.79 -72.91
CA LEU A 419 -89.50 11.92 -72.21
C LEU A 419 -87.96 11.65 -72.15
N VAL A 420 -87.06 12.59 -72.50
CA VAL A 420 -86.39 13.59 -71.64
C VAL A 420 -85.30 13.02 -70.68
N ASP A 421 -84.02 13.20 -71.08
CA ASP A 421 -82.83 13.76 -70.36
C ASP A 421 -82.75 13.81 -68.81
N PRO A 422 -81.59 14.11 -68.17
CA PRO A 422 -80.19 13.68 -68.34
C PRO A 422 -79.48 13.42 -66.97
N GLY A 423 -78.22 12.97 -66.98
CA GLY A 423 -77.28 13.25 -65.89
C GLY A 423 -76.97 12.12 -64.91
N ILE A 424 -75.82 11.45 -65.10
CA ILE A 424 -75.10 10.78 -64.01
C ILE A 424 -73.65 11.22 -64.09
N SER A 425 -73.26 12.06 -63.14
CA SER A 425 -71.89 12.29 -62.73
C SER A 425 -71.25 10.97 -62.29
N VAL A 426 -70.10 10.64 -62.86
CA VAL A 426 -69.21 9.62 -62.29
C VAL A 426 -68.73 10.13 -60.93
N PRO A 427 -69.00 9.45 -59.80
CA PRO A 427 -68.42 9.83 -58.52
C PRO A 427 -66.97 9.35 -58.45
N ASP A 428 -66.16 10.24 -57.91
CA ASP A 428 -64.72 10.21 -57.65
C ASP A 428 -64.28 9.09 -56.68
N ALA A 429 -64.62 7.84 -56.97
CA ALA A 429 -64.31 6.69 -56.10
C ALA A 429 -62.85 6.21 -56.22
N LEU A 430 -62.07 6.77 -57.15
CA LEU A 430 -60.66 6.42 -57.34
C LEU A 430 -59.70 7.35 -56.57
N SER A 431 -60.07 8.61 -56.28
CA SER A 431 -59.21 9.51 -55.49
C SER A 431 -59.15 9.11 -54.01
N GLU A 432 -60.26 8.65 -53.44
CA GLU A 432 -60.36 8.26 -52.03
C GLU A 432 -59.50 7.02 -51.69
N ALA A 433 -59.34 6.09 -52.65
CA ALA A 433 -58.51 4.91 -52.47
C ALA A 433 -57.00 5.25 -52.42
N THR A 434 -56.55 6.19 -53.25
CA THR A 434 -55.14 6.62 -53.31
C THR A 434 -54.78 7.51 -52.12
N GLU A 435 -55.68 8.39 -51.68
CA GLU A 435 -55.48 9.22 -50.49
C GLU A 435 -55.37 8.37 -49.22
N MET A 436 -56.17 7.31 -49.10
CA MET A 436 -56.14 6.39 -47.95
C MET A 436 -54.91 5.47 -47.91
N GLU A 437 -54.32 5.14 -49.06
CA GLU A 437 -53.05 4.41 -49.13
C GLU A 437 -51.87 5.31 -48.74
N TYR A 438 -51.85 6.54 -49.24
CA TYR A 438 -50.81 7.51 -48.90
C TYR A 438 -50.88 7.92 -47.42
N LEU A 439 -52.08 8.14 -46.86
CA LEU A 439 -52.26 8.45 -45.44
C LEU A 439 -51.76 7.30 -44.54
N ARG A 440 -52.02 6.04 -44.90
CA ARG A 440 -51.50 4.88 -44.16
C ARG A 440 -49.97 4.87 -44.12
N LYS A 441 -49.32 5.19 -45.23
CA LYS A 441 -47.85 5.30 -45.31
C LYS A 441 -47.32 6.42 -44.41
N VAL A 442 -47.93 7.61 -44.46
CA VAL A 442 -47.51 8.76 -43.64
C VAL A 442 -47.72 8.50 -42.15
N LEU A 443 -48.84 7.88 -41.75
CA LEU A 443 -49.11 7.50 -40.36
C LEU A 443 -48.13 6.45 -39.84
N PHE A 444 -47.79 5.46 -40.66
CA PHE A 444 -46.78 4.46 -40.30
C PHE A 444 -45.42 5.12 -40.02
N GLU A 445 -44.94 6.00 -40.90
CA GLU A 445 -43.68 6.72 -40.70
C GLU A 445 -43.69 7.58 -39.42
N TYR A 446 -44.79 8.29 -39.18
CA TYR A 446 -45.00 9.09 -37.96
C TYR A 446 -44.96 8.23 -36.68
N MET A 447 -45.65 7.09 -36.67
CA MET A 447 -45.68 6.17 -35.52
C MET A 447 -44.33 5.47 -35.28
N MET A 448 -43.55 5.27 -36.34
CA MET A 448 -42.18 4.72 -36.26
C MET A 448 -41.15 5.78 -35.83
N GLY A 449 -41.55 7.02 -35.57
CA GLY A 449 -40.67 8.08 -35.09
C GLY A 449 -39.77 8.70 -36.17
N ARG A 450 -40.08 8.50 -37.45
CA ARG A 450 -39.28 9.02 -38.58
C ARG A 450 -39.89 10.32 -39.08
N GLU A 451 -39.05 11.36 -39.21
CA GLU A 451 -39.42 12.70 -39.70
C GLU A 451 -40.74 13.24 -39.10
N THR A 452 -40.96 13.02 -37.81
CA THR A 452 -42.27 13.18 -37.15
C THR A 452 -42.89 14.57 -37.34
N LYS A 453 -42.07 15.62 -37.33
CA LYS A 453 -42.50 17.01 -37.60
C LYS A 453 -43.02 17.20 -39.04
N THR A 454 -42.37 16.62 -40.03
CA THR A 454 -42.79 16.68 -41.43
C THR A 454 -44.05 15.84 -41.64
N MET A 455 -44.08 14.63 -41.08
CA MET A 455 -45.24 13.75 -41.20
C MET A 455 -46.49 14.33 -40.50
N ALA A 456 -46.35 14.97 -39.34
CA ALA A 456 -47.44 15.66 -38.65
C ALA A 456 -48.05 16.79 -39.50
N LYS A 457 -47.23 17.57 -40.23
CA LYS A 457 -47.72 18.59 -41.17
C LYS A 457 -48.52 17.98 -42.32
N VAL A 458 -48.03 16.87 -42.87
CA VAL A 458 -48.73 16.15 -43.95
C VAL A 458 -50.05 15.58 -43.45
N ILE A 459 -50.08 14.92 -42.28
CA ILE A 459 -51.30 14.33 -41.69
C ILE A 459 -52.35 15.40 -41.42
N THR A 460 -51.97 16.50 -40.75
CA THR A 460 -52.91 17.59 -40.42
C THR A 460 -53.45 18.28 -41.67
N SER A 461 -52.67 18.37 -42.75
CA SER A 461 -53.09 18.91 -44.04
C SER A 461 -54.03 17.95 -44.79
N MET A 462 -53.69 16.66 -44.86
CA MET A 462 -54.49 15.65 -45.56
C MET A 462 -55.85 15.41 -44.91
N LEU A 463 -55.88 15.35 -43.58
CA LEU A 463 -57.11 15.19 -42.81
C LEU A 463 -57.87 16.51 -42.59
N LYS A 464 -57.38 17.61 -43.19
CA LYS A 464 -58.00 18.95 -43.15
C LYS A 464 -58.34 19.39 -41.71
N PHE A 465 -57.36 19.29 -40.81
CA PHE A 465 -57.55 19.70 -39.42
C PHE A 465 -57.86 21.20 -39.34
N PRO A 466 -58.74 21.62 -38.41
CA PRO A 466 -58.91 23.05 -38.10
C PRO A 466 -57.56 23.69 -37.76
N PRO A 467 -57.29 24.93 -38.20
CA PRO A 467 -55.98 25.58 -38.01
C PRO A 467 -55.49 25.56 -36.55
N ASP A 468 -56.41 25.77 -35.60
CA ASP A 468 -56.12 25.77 -34.16
C ASP A 468 -55.64 24.40 -33.65
N GLN A 469 -56.20 23.31 -34.20
CA GLN A 469 -55.81 21.94 -33.84
C GLN A 469 -54.51 21.53 -34.54
N ALA A 470 -54.34 21.91 -35.82
CA ALA A 470 -53.11 21.66 -36.56
C ALA A 470 -51.92 22.35 -35.88
N GLN A 471 -52.07 23.62 -35.48
CA GLN A 471 -51.01 24.36 -34.79
C GLN A 471 -50.66 23.71 -33.44
N LYS A 472 -51.66 23.31 -32.65
CA LYS A 472 -51.43 22.65 -31.36
C LYS A 472 -50.69 21.30 -31.49
N VAL A 473 -50.94 20.56 -32.56
CA VAL A 473 -50.20 19.31 -32.87
C VAL A 473 -48.75 19.61 -33.24
N LEU A 474 -48.50 20.64 -34.04
CA LEU A 474 -47.15 21.05 -34.44
C LEU A 474 -46.34 21.62 -33.28
N ASP A 475 -46.94 22.44 -32.43
CA ASP A 475 -46.28 22.98 -31.22
C ASP A 475 -45.89 21.86 -30.24
N LYS A 476 -46.74 20.84 -30.11
CA LYS A 476 -46.44 19.66 -29.29
C LYS A 476 -45.30 18.84 -29.88
N GLU A 477 -45.21 18.73 -31.21
CA GLU A 477 -44.10 18.05 -31.87
C GLU A 477 -42.78 18.82 -31.73
N ASP A 478 -42.83 20.16 -31.72
CA ASP A 478 -41.67 21.03 -31.50
C ASP A 478 -41.17 21.00 -30.04
N SER A 479 -42.06 20.71 -29.09
CA SER A 479 -41.71 20.53 -27.68
C SER A 479 -41.12 19.15 -27.33
N LYS A 480 -41.13 18.19 -28.26
CA LYS A 480 -40.56 16.85 -28.00
C LYS A 480 -39.02 16.89 -28.04
N PRO A 481 -38.33 16.33 -27.04
CA PRO A 481 -36.87 16.24 -27.05
C PRO A 481 -36.41 15.36 -28.22
N LEU A 482 -35.34 15.79 -28.90
CA LEU A 482 -34.72 15.13 -30.05
C LEU A 482 -34.10 13.78 -29.65
N VAL A 483 -34.93 12.75 -29.45
CA VAL A 483 -34.44 11.39 -29.23
C VAL A 483 -34.00 10.84 -30.59
N ARG A 484 -32.71 10.93 -30.89
CA ARG A 484 -32.09 10.14 -31.97
C ARG A 484 -32.13 8.67 -31.57
N THR A 485 -33.18 7.96 -31.95
CA THR A 485 -33.24 6.50 -31.87
C THR A 485 -32.53 5.88 -33.06
N ASN A 486 -31.19 5.84 -33.00
CA ASN A 486 -30.49 4.73 -33.65
C ASN A 486 -30.63 3.51 -32.74
N SER A 487 -31.25 2.46 -33.28
CA SER A 487 -31.23 1.08 -32.79
C SER A 487 -32.22 0.71 -31.67
N LEU A 488 -33.09 -0.23 -32.06
CA LEU A 488 -33.76 -1.27 -31.27
C LEU A 488 -34.62 -0.87 -30.06
N GLY A 489 -35.93 -0.99 -30.27
CA GLY A 489 -36.79 -1.81 -29.42
C GLY A 489 -37.33 -1.21 -28.11
N PHE A 490 -38.63 -1.42 -27.90
CA PHE A 490 -39.33 -1.34 -26.61
C PHE A 490 -39.56 0.06 -26.02
N LEU A 491 -40.80 0.55 -26.07
CA LEU A 491 -41.83 0.30 -25.04
C LEU A 491 -42.99 1.29 -25.20
N PHE A 492 -44.16 0.75 -25.51
CA PHE A 492 -45.44 1.40 -25.29
C PHE A 492 -45.56 1.72 -23.79
N HIS A 493 -45.32 2.99 -23.43
CA HIS A 493 -45.76 3.54 -22.17
C HIS A 493 -47.12 4.19 -22.41
N VAL A 494 -48.18 3.38 -22.30
CA VAL A 494 -49.54 3.90 -22.14
C VAL A 494 -49.67 4.33 -20.69
N SER A 495 -49.32 5.59 -20.43
CA SER A 495 -49.73 6.29 -19.24
C SER A 495 -50.94 7.16 -19.58
N PHE A 496 -52.05 6.81 -18.93
CA PHE A 496 -53.09 7.69 -18.39
C PHE A 496 -54.34 8.08 -19.23
N LEU A 497 -55.47 7.90 -18.53
CA LEU A 497 -56.88 8.28 -18.70
C LEU A 497 -57.77 7.46 -19.66
#